data_AF-A0A0N8ESH8-F1
#
_entry.id   AF-A0A0N8ESH8-F1
#
_cell.length_a   1.000
_cell.length_b   1.000
_cell.length_c   1.000
_cell.angle_alpha   90.00
_cell.angle_beta   90.00
_cell.angle_gamma   90.00
#
_symmetry.space_group_name_H-M   'P 1'
#
loop_
_entity.id
_entity.type
_entity.pdbx_description
1 polymer ?
#
loop_
_entity_poly.entity_id
_entity_poly.type
_entity_poly.pdbx_seq_one_letter_code
_entity_poly.pdbx_strand_id
1 'polypeptide(L)'
;MEQGKGLAGLILVIILLQGTKCQKKQEENLIKVDDKREDGSVLLICNLKDKNIEWLKDGNMINSTNSNKNTWNLGSSTKNPQGIYQCRGTNTISKPLQVYYRMCQNCIELSPATIFGFVFVEIISTFFLAIGAYFIAGQDGVHHSRASDKQTLLPNDQLYQPLKDREDDQYSHLQGNQLKKK
;
A
#
# COMPACT_ATOMS: atom_id res chain seq x y z
N MET A 1 -56.86 -20.25 24.98
CA MET A 1 -55.95 -20.93 24.03
C MET A 1 -54.70 -20.06 23.79
N GLU A 2 -53.84 -19.80 24.79
CA GLU A 2 -52.65 -18.95 24.57
C GLU A 2 -51.37 -19.42 25.28
N GLN A 3 -51.45 -20.24 26.33
CA GLN A 3 -50.26 -20.72 27.06
C GLN A 3 -49.42 -21.77 26.31
N GLY A 4 -49.97 -22.47 25.32
CA GLY A 4 -49.25 -23.51 24.57
C GLY A 4 -48.31 -22.98 23.47
N LYS A 5 -48.47 -21.73 23.03
CA LYS A 5 -47.69 -21.16 21.92
C LYS A 5 -46.31 -20.66 22.36
N GLY A 6 -46.19 -20.15 23.60
CA GLY A 6 -44.91 -19.67 24.15
C GLY A 6 -43.92 -20.80 24.45
N LEU A 7 -44.42 -21.95 24.90
CA LEU A 7 -43.60 -23.14 25.21
C LEU A 7 -42.99 -23.75 23.95
N ALA A 8 -43.76 -23.83 22.85
CA ALA A 8 -43.24 -24.31 21.57
C ALA A 8 -42.14 -23.39 21.01
N GLY A 9 -42.28 -22.07 21.17
CA GLY A 9 -41.26 -21.10 20.76
C GLY A 9 -39.96 -21.22 21.55
N LEU A 10 -40.05 -21.38 22.88
CA LEU A 10 -38.87 -21.55 23.75
C LEU A 10 -38.11 -22.86 23.45
N ILE A 11 -38.82 -23.95 23.16
CA ILE A 11 -38.19 -25.23 22.78
C ILE A 11 -37.43 -25.11 21.46
N LEU A 12 -37.98 -24.38 20.48
CA LEU A 12 -37.35 -24.19 19.17
C LEU A 12 -36.06 -23.35 19.25
N VAL A 13 -36.03 -22.34 20.14
CA VAL A 13 -34.83 -21.53 20.40
C VAL A 13 -33.72 -22.35 21.07
N ILE A 14 -34.06 -23.27 21.98
CA ILE A 14 -33.08 -24.13 22.66
C ILE A 14 -32.44 -25.11 21.68
N ILE A 15 -33.21 -25.68 20.73
CA ILE A 15 -32.68 -26.60 19.71
C ILE A 15 -31.76 -25.86 18.73
N LEU A 16 -32.06 -24.60 18.39
CA LEU A 16 -31.18 -23.78 17.53
C LEU A 16 -29.89 -23.34 18.22
N LEU A 17 -29.91 -23.13 19.54
CA LEU A 17 -28.72 -22.80 20.35
C LEU A 17 -27.82 -24.01 20.64
N GLN A 18 -28.39 -25.21 20.68
CA GLN A 18 -27.63 -26.45 20.75
C GLN A 18 -27.13 -26.84 19.36
N GLY A 19 -26.17 -26.06 18.85
CA GLY A 19 -25.45 -26.40 17.63
C GLY A 19 -25.00 -27.85 17.69
N THR A 20 -25.31 -28.60 16.64
CA THR A 20 -24.84 -29.98 16.46
C THR A 20 -23.33 -29.99 16.62
N LYS A 21 -22.84 -30.52 17.75
CA LYS A 21 -21.41 -30.74 17.95
C LYS A 21 -20.99 -31.73 16.89
N CYS A 22 -20.22 -31.27 15.89
CA CYS A 22 -19.64 -32.12 14.89
C CYS A 22 -18.70 -33.09 15.62
N GLN A 23 -19.17 -34.31 15.84
CA GLN A 23 -18.40 -35.38 16.44
C GLN A 23 -17.31 -35.75 15.42
N LYS A 24 -16.10 -35.20 15.61
CA LYS A 24 -14.92 -35.66 14.89
C LYS A 24 -14.78 -37.16 15.19
N LYS A 25 -15.20 -38.02 14.26
CA LYS A 25 -14.76 -39.41 14.26
C LYS A 25 -13.23 -39.35 14.23
N GLN A 26 -12.62 -39.82 15.30
CA GLN A 26 -11.18 -39.94 15.43
C GLN A 26 -10.75 -41.12 14.55
N GLU A 27 -10.84 -40.92 13.24
CA GLU A 27 -10.25 -41.79 12.26
C GLU A 27 -8.76 -41.48 12.23
N GLU A 28 -7.94 -42.54 12.31
CA GLU A 28 -6.49 -42.39 12.31
C GLU A 28 -6.03 -41.80 10.97
N ASN A 29 -5.70 -40.52 10.97
CA ASN A 29 -5.08 -39.88 9.81
C ASN A 29 -3.67 -40.46 9.63
N LEU A 30 -3.52 -41.30 8.61
CA LEU A 30 -2.26 -41.97 8.30
C LEU A 30 -1.17 -40.98 7.82
N ILE A 31 -1.55 -39.83 7.27
CA ILE A 31 -0.63 -38.77 6.85
C ILE A 31 -0.51 -37.71 7.95
N LYS A 32 0.71 -37.39 8.35
CA LYS A 32 1.08 -36.27 9.22
C LYS A 32 1.79 -35.19 8.41
N VAL A 33 1.61 -33.94 8.83
CA VAL A 33 2.30 -32.77 8.27
C VAL A 33 3.32 -32.30 9.29
N ASP A 34 4.58 -32.16 8.87
CA ASP A 34 5.69 -31.60 9.63
C ASP A 34 6.10 -30.27 8.98
N ASP A 35 5.72 -29.16 9.62
CA ASP A 35 5.85 -27.79 9.13
C ASP A 35 6.78 -26.91 10.00
N LYS A 36 7.30 -27.43 11.11
CA LYS A 36 8.09 -26.69 12.11
C LYS A 36 9.60 -26.72 11.83
N ARG A 37 10.01 -26.92 10.57
CA ARG A 37 11.42 -27.03 10.22
C ARG A 37 12.07 -25.66 10.13
N GLU A 38 13.32 -25.58 10.56
CA GLU A 38 14.12 -24.33 10.53
C GLU A 38 14.32 -23.81 9.10
N ASP A 39 14.33 -24.70 8.10
CA ASP A 39 14.46 -24.35 6.68
C ASP A 39 13.16 -23.83 6.04
N GLY A 40 12.06 -23.77 6.81
CA GLY A 40 10.74 -23.37 6.34
C GLY A 40 10.13 -24.31 5.31
N SER A 41 10.67 -25.52 5.14
CA SER A 41 10.13 -26.56 4.28
C SER A 41 9.00 -27.33 4.95
N VAL A 42 8.07 -27.83 4.14
CA VAL A 42 6.94 -28.64 4.61
C VAL A 42 7.16 -30.09 4.18
N LEU A 43 7.14 -30.99 5.15
CA LEU A 43 7.29 -32.43 4.93
C LEU A 43 5.98 -33.15 5.26
N LEU A 44 5.54 -34.04 4.36
CA LEU A 44 4.49 -35.01 4.64
C LEU A 44 5.10 -36.33 5.09
N ILE A 45 4.54 -36.94 6.12
CA ILE A 45 4.99 -38.21 6.70
C ILE A 45 3.85 -39.20 6.64
N CYS A 46 4.08 -40.33 5.97
CA CYS A 46 3.13 -41.43 5.89
C CYS A 46 3.44 -42.46 6.98
N ASN A 47 2.50 -42.67 7.91
CA ASN A 47 2.64 -43.63 9.03
C ASN A 47 2.22 -45.06 8.66
N LEU A 48 2.08 -45.37 7.36
CA LEU A 48 1.81 -46.72 6.90
C LEU A 48 3.02 -47.62 7.17
N LYS A 49 2.78 -48.78 7.79
CA LYS A 49 3.79 -49.81 8.06
C LYS A 49 4.03 -50.68 6.83
N ASP A 50 4.34 -50.06 5.70
CA ASP A 50 4.62 -50.75 4.43
C ASP A 50 6.05 -50.47 3.95
N LYS A 51 6.65 -51.43 3.25
CA LYS A 51 7.99 -51.32 2.66
C LYS A 51 7.98 -50.51 1.36
N ASN A 52 6.88 -50.53 0.62
CA ASN A 52 6.73 -49.79 -0.63
C ASN A 52 5.61 -48.78 -0.50
N ILE A 53 5.98 -47.54 -0.18
CA ILE A 53 5.07 -46.40 -0.13
C ILE A 53 5.20 -45.59 -1.41
N GLU A 54 4.06 -45.39 -2.05
CA GLU A 54 3.86 -44.58 -3.24
C GLU A 54 3.07 -43.32 -2.86
N TRP A 55 3.46 -42.18 -3.42
CA TRP A 55 2.75 -40.92 -3.21
C TRP A 55 1.89 -40.59 -4.41
N LEU A 56 0.68 -40.11 -4.12
CA LEU A 56 -0.25 -39.58 -5.11
C LEU A 56 -0.54 -38.12 -4.80
N LYS A 57 -0.47 -37.29 -5.83
CA LYS A 57 -0.90 -35.90 -5.80
C LYS A 57 -2.05 -35.72 -6.79
N ASP A 58 -3.19 -35.27 -6.30
CA ASP A 58 -4.40 -35.03 -7.09
C ASP A 58 -4.83 -36.26 -7.91
N GLY A 59 -4.60 -37.45 -7.35
CA GLY A 59 -4.89 -38.75 -7.98
C GLY A 59 -3.78 -39.29 -8.89
N ASN A 60 -2.76 -38.49 -9.23
CA ASN A 60 -1.65 -38.90 -10.07
C ASN A 60 -0.44 -39.36 -9.25
N MET A 61 0.22 -40.41 -9.72
CA MET A 61 1.46 -40.90 -9.14
C MET A 61 2.59 -39.88 -9.30
N ILE A 62 3.28 -39.58 -8.21
CA ILE A 62 4.44 -38.69 -8.19
C ILE A 62 5.71 -39.49 -7.92
N ASN A 63 6.69 -39.35 -8.81
CA ASN A 63 7.96 -40.08 -8.69
C ASN A 63 8.78 -39.50 -7.53
N SER A 64 9.05 -40.33 -6.53
CA SER A 64 9.97 -39.98 -5.45
C SER A 64 11.40 -40.30 -5.86
N THR A 65 12.22 -39.26 -6.01
CA THR A 65 13.68 -39.38 -6.11
C THR A 65 14.36 -39.50 -4.75
N ASN A 66 13.60 -39.44 -3.64
CA ASN A 66 14.16 -39.44 -2.29
C ASN A 66 14.45 -40.85 -1.78
N SER A 67 15.56 -40.97 -1.05
CA SER A 67 16.02 -42.18 -0.36
C SER A 67 15.01 -42.71 0.68
N ASN A 68 14.16 -41.84 1.23
CA ASN A 68 13.11 -42.20 2.19
C ASN A 68 11.73 -42.20 1.51
N LYS A 69 11.16 -43.39 1.26
CA LYS A 69 9.84 -43.56 0.64
C LYS A 69 8.68 -43.06 1.50
N ASN A 70 8.83 -43.05 2.82
CA ASN A 70 7.76 -42.70 3.77
C ASN A 70 7.51 -41.20 3.88
N THR A 71 8.39 -40.35 3.33
CA THR A 71 8.30 -38.91 3.46
C THR A 71 8.26 -38.23 2.11
N TRP A 72 7.47 -37.16 2.01
CA TRP A 72 7.34 -36.36 0.80
C TRP A 72 7.60 -34.89 1.11
N ASN A 73 8.61 -34.31 0.47
CA ASN A 73 8.97 -32.91 0.67
C ASN A 73 8.19 -32.03 -0.32
N LEU A 74 7.37 -31.12 0.21
CA LEU A 74 6.60 -30.15 -0.58
C LEU A 74 7.42 -28.90 -0.94
N GLY A 75 8.65 -28.80 -0.43
CA GLY A 75 9.50 -27.63 -0.55
C GLY A 75 9.14 -26.56 0.47
N SER A 76 9.60 -25.33 0.22
CA SER A 76 9.34 -24.19 1.11
C SER A 76 7.85 -23.88 1.21
N SER A 77 7.36 -23.70 2.44
CA SER A 77 6.00 -23.23 2.75
C SER A 77 5.67 -21.91 2.04
N THR A 78 6.68 -21.08 1.79
CA THR A 78 6.55 -19.78 1.09
C THR A 78 6.11 -19.90 -0.37
N LYS A 79 6.37 -21.05 -1.01
CA LYS A 79 5.92 -21.32 -2.38
C LYS A 79 4.43 -21.68 -2.47
N ASN A 80 3.71 -21.59 -1.35
CA ASN A 80 2.27 -21.89 -1.26
C ASN A 80 1.94 -23.28 -1.84
N PRO A 81 2.56 -24.37 -1.32
CA PRO A 81 2.25 -25.71 -1.77
C PRO A 81 0.77 -26.03 -1.52
N GLN A 82 0.10 -26.46 -2.58
CA GLN A 82 -1.31 -26.84 -2.58
C GLN A 82 -1.51 -28.17 -3.31
N GLY A 83 -2.59 -28.87 -2.96
CA GLY A 83 -3.02 -30.10 -3.61
C GLY A 83 -3.55 -31.14 -2.64
N ILE A 84 -4.12 -32.21 -3.18
CA ILE A 84 -4.62 -33.34 -2.40
C ILE A 84 -3.57 -34.45 -2.45
N TYR A 85 -3.06 -34.83 -1.28
CA TYR A 85 -2.03 -35.85 -1.14
C TYR A 85 -2.60 -37.13 -0.54
N GLN A 86 -2.17 -38.26 -1.09
CA GLN A 86 -2.45 -39.59 -0.57
C GLN A 86 -1.15 -40.39 -0.58
N CYS A 87 -0.98 -41.29 0.39
CA CYS A 87 0.05 -42.31 0.33
C CYS A 87 -0.59 -43.69 0.20
N ARG A 88 -0.04 -44.50 -0.69
CA ARG A 88 -0.48 -45.84 -1.05
C ARG A 88 0.61 -46.82 -0.65
N GLY A 89 0.25 -47.78 0.20
CA GLY A 89 1.00 -49.00 0.40
C GLY A 89 0.54 -50.10 -0.56
N THR A 90 1.06 -51.31 -0.36
CA THR A 90 0.72 -52.52 -1.12
C THR A 90 -0.75 -52.89 -1.05
N ASN A 91 -1.37 -52.79 0.14
CA ASN A 91 -2.76 -53.22 0.38
C ASN A 91 -3.66 -52.11 0.92
N THR A 92 -3.10 -50.95 1.27
CA THR A 92 -3.82 -49.91 2.01
C THR A 92 -3.52 -48.53 1.42
N ILE A 93 -4.57 -47.74 1.20
CA ILE A 93 -4.49 -46.36 0.71
C ILE A 93 -4.93 -45.44 1.83
N SER A 94 -4.17 -44.38 2.08
CA SER A 94 -4.55 -43.36 3.05
C SER A 94 -5.74 -42.55 2.58
N LYS A 95 -6.46 -41.94 3.52
CA LYS A 95 -7.42 -40.89 3.19
C LYS A 95 -6.72 -39.71 2.50
N PRO A 96 -7.44 -39.00 1.61
CA PRO A 96 -6.93 -37.77 1.01
C PRO A 96 -6.68 -36.70 2.06
N LEU A 97 -5.48 -36.12 2.04
CA LEU A 97 -5.12 -34.94 2.81
C LEU A 97 -5.06 -33.74 1.87
N GLN A 98 -5.98 -32.79 2.03
CA GLN A 98 -5.92 -31.52 1.33
C GLN A 98 -4.92 -30.60 2.02
N VAL A 99 -3.83 -30.29 1.32
CA VAL A 99 -2.82 -29.33 1.77
C VAL A 99 -3.14 -27.97 1.16
N TYR A 100 -3.24 -26.96 2.01
CA TYR A 100 -3.49 -25.58 1.59
C TYR A 100 -2.60 -24.63 2.40
N TYR A 101 -1.46 -24.25 1.82
CA TYR A 101 -0.62 -23.19 2.36
C TYR A 101 -0.93 -21.86 1.67
N ARG A 102 -1.11 -20.82 2.49
CA ARG A 102 -1.17 -19.43 2.06
C ARG A 102 -0.24 -18.60 2.94
N MET A 103 1.05 -18.72 2.64
CA MET A 103 2.08 -17.86 3.18
C MET A 103 2.17 -16.57 2.37
N CYS A 104 2.48 -15.49 3.05
CA CYS A 104 2.67 -14.19 2.42
C CYS A 104 4.06 -13.66 2.76
N GLN A 105 5.00 -13.79 1.82
CA GLN A 105 6.39 -13.33 2.01
C GLN A 105 6.49 -11.80 2.16
N ASN A 106 5.55 -11.06 1.56
CA ASN A 106 5.57 -9.60 1.54
C ASN A 106 4.31 -8.99 2.17
N CYS A 107 3.64 -9.70 3.07
CA CYS A 107 2.53 -9.11 3.81
C CYS A 107 3.10 -8.18 4.87
N ILE A 108 2.83 -6.88 4.72
CA ILE A 108 3.04 -5.91 5.77
C ILE A 108 1.85 -6.03 6.71
N GLU A 109 2.12 -6.29 7.98
CA GLU A 109 1.10 -6.17 9.01
C GLU A 109 0.70 -4.70 9.14
N LEU A 110 -0.50 -4.38 8.66
CA LEU A 110 -1.03 -3.03 8.68
C LEU A 110 -1.61 -2.72 10.07
N SER A 111 -0.72 -2.44 11.02
CA SER A 111 -1.12 -2.02 12.36
C SER A 111 -1.61 -0.57 12.35
N PRO A 112 -2.54 -0.18 13.25
CA PRO A 112 -2.93 1.23 13.40
C PRO A 112 -1.73 2.15 13.64
N ALA A 113 -0.69 1.67 14.34
CA ALA A 113 0.55 2.41 14.57
C ALA A 113 1.35 2.63 13.28
N THR A 114 1.46 1.61 12.42
CA THR A 114 2.15 1.71 11.12
C THR A 114 1.44 2.71 10.21
N ILE A 115 0.11 2.64 10.15
CA ILE A 115 -0.72 3.58 9.35
C ILE A 115 -0.52 5.00 9.85
N PHE A 116 -0.57 5.19 11.18
CA PHE A 116 -0.33 6.50 11.79
C PHE A 116 1.07 7.03 11.46
N GLY A 117 2.09 6.17 11.50
CA GLY A 117 3.46 6.52 11.11
C GLY A 117 3.55 7.01 9.67
N PHE A 118 2.92 6.30 8.72
CA PHE A 118 2.90 6.74 7.32
C PHE A 118 2.22 8.09 7.14
N VAL A 119 1.05 8.29 7.75
CA VAL A 119 0.31 9.56 7.68
C VAL A 119 1.12 10.70 8.31
N PHE A 120 1.76 10.46 9.44
CA PHE A 120 2.55 11.46 10.15
C PHE A 120 3.77 11.92 9.34
N VAL A 121 4.51 10.98 8.77
CA VAL A 121 5.67 11.28 7.91
C VAL A 121 5.23 12.03 6.65
N GLU A 122 4.10 11.64 6.05
CA GLU A 122 3.56 12.30 4.86
C GLU A 122 3.18 13.77 5.13
N ILE A 123 2.53 14.04 6.27
CA ILE A 123 2.17 15.40 6.69
C ILE A 123 3.41 16.25 6.89
N ILE A 124 4.41 15.74 7.63
CA ILE A 124 5.65 16.46 7.90
C ILE A 124 6.42 16.74 6.60
N SER A 125 6.53 15.75 5.72
CA SER A 125 7.22 15.88 4.43
C SER A 125 6.56 16.94 3.55
N THR A 126 5.23 16.88 3.43
CA THR A 126 4.45 17.86 2.67
C THR A 126 4.58 19.27 3.25
N PHE A 127 4.59 19.41 4.58
CA PHE A 127 4.76 20.70 5.25
C PHE A 127 6.13 21.33 4.94
N PHE A 128 7.21 20.55 5.02
CA PHE A 128 8.55 21.05 4.68
C PHE A 128 8.65 21.45 3.20
N LEU A 129 8.07 20.66 2.29
CA LEU A 129 8.04 20.99 0.87
C LEU A 129 7.24 22.28 0.62
N ALA A 130 6.10 22.46 1.29
CA ALA A 130 5.27 23.66 1.19
C ALA A 130 6.01 24.90 1.68
N ILE A 131 6.69 24.82 2.83
CA ILE A 131 7.53 25.91 3.36
C ILE A 131 8.67 26.23 2.39
N GLY A 132 9.36 25.21 1.87
CA GLY A 132 10.44 25.39 0.90
C GLY A 132 9.96 26.12 -0.35
N ALA A 133 8.84 25.68 -0.93
CA ALA A 133 8.22 26.34 -2.08
C ALA A 133 7.79 27.78 -1.76
N TYR A 134 7.22 28.01 -0.57
CA TYR A 134 6.82 29.33 -0.11
C TYR A 134 8.02 30.29 -0.02
N PHE A 135 9.15 29.86 0.55
CA PHE A 135 10.35 30.69 0.62
C PHE A 135 10.97 30.96 -0.74
N ILE A 136 11.00 29.97 -1.64
CA ILE A 136 11.50 30.14 -3.01
C ILE A 136 10.64 31.14 -3.78
N ALA A 137 9.32 30.99 -3.77
CA ALA A 137 8.42 31.91 -4.47
C ALA A 137 8.33 33.30 -3.80
N GLY A 138 8.54 33.39 -2.49
CA GLY A 138 8.57 34.65 -1.76
C GLY A 138 9.85 35.47 -1.97
N GLN A 139 10.92 34.85 -2.46
CA GLN A 139 12.20 35.52 -2.71
C GLN A 139 12.22 36.39 -3.98
N ASP A 140 11.22 36.24 -4.86
CA ASP A 140 11.06 37.08 -6.06
C ASP A 140 10.55 38.52 -5.75
N GLY A 141 10.30 38.83 -4.46
CA GLY A 141 9.68 40.08 -4.03
C GLY A 141 10.59 41.18 -3.46
N VAL A 142 11.88 40.94 -3.20
CA VAL A 142 12.72 41.94 -2.49
C VAL A 142 14.08 42.13 -3.16
N HIS A 143 14.13 43.23 -3.93
CA HIS A 143 15.33 43.91 -4.43
C HIS A 143 16.19 43.13 -5.45
N HIS A 144 15.65 42.94 -6.65
CA HIS A 144 16.49 43.24 -7.81
C HIS A 144 16.94 44.69 -7.69
N SER A 145 18.22 44.87 -7.39
CA SER A 145 18.95 46.13 -7.53
C SER A 145 18.65 46.75 -8.89
N ARG A 146 17.60 47.58 -8.95
CA ARG A 146 17.40 48.56 -10.02
C ARG A 146 18.40 49.69 -9.79
N ALA A 147 19.67 49.33 -9.72
CA ALA A 147 20.83 50.21 -9.55
C ALA A 147 21.49 50.53 -10.91
N SER A 148 20.81 50.28 -12.03
CA SER A 148 21.34 50.58 -13.36
C SER A 148 20.55 51.63 -14.15
N ASP A 149 19.46 52.17 -13.59
CA ASP A 149 18.62 53.15 -14.30
C ASP A 149 18.24 54.35 -13.42
N LYS A 150 19.12 54.69 -12.48
CA LYS A 150 19.27 56.07 -12.05
C LYS A 150 20.60 56.52 -12.58
N GLN A 151 20.60 56.97 -13.82
CA GLN A 151 21.69 57.74 -14.37
C GLN A 151 21.95 58.89 -13.38
N THR A 152 23.06 58.81 -12.65
CA THR A 152 23.53 59.87 -11.77
C THR A 152 23.73 61.10 -12.66
N LEU A 153 22.74 61.97 -12.70
CA LEU A 153 22.88 63.29 -13.30
C LEU A 153 24.03 63.94 -12.53
N LEU A 154 25.16 64.15 -13.22
CA LEU A 154 26.22 64.98 -12.69
C LEU A 154 25.58 66.31 -12.29
N PRO A 155 25.85 66.85 -11.08
CA PRO A 155 25.44 68.18 -10.72
C PRO A 155 26.20 69.14 -11.65
N ASN A 156 25.59 69.42 -12.80
CA ASN A 156 26.08 70.34 -13.78
C ASN A 156 25.52 71.71 -13.39
N ASP A 157 26.22 72.38 -12.49
CA ASP A 157 25.76 73.62 -11.85
C ASP A 157 25.62 74.82 -12.80
N GLN A 158 25.94 74.73 -14.11
CA GLN A 158 25.99 75.93 -14.98
C GLN A 158 25.63 75.75 -16.48
N LEU A 159 24.85 74.74 -16.91
CA LEU A 159 24.56 74.56 -18.35
C LEU A 159 23.13 74.84 -18.82
N TYR A 160 22.25 75.38 -17.97
CA TYR A 160 21.00 75.97 -18.46
C TYR A 160 20.94 77.43 -18.04
N GLN A 161 20.96 78.29 -19.06
CA GLN A 161 20.67 79.70 -18.90
C GLN A 161 19.22 79.82 -18.38
N PRO A 162 18.99 80.49 -17.24
CA PRO A 162 17.63 80.67 -16.73
C PRO A 162 16.82 81.42 -17.78
N LEU A 163 15.61 80.93 -18.06
CA LEU A 163 14.68 81.57 -18.97
C LEU A 163 14.44 83.01 -18.48
N LYS A 164 14.94 83.98 -19.24
CA LYS A 164 14.70 85.40 -19.01
C LYS A 164 13.21 85.67 -19.17
N ASP A 165 12.65 86.52 -18.31
CA ASP A 165 11.26 86.98 -18.45
C ASP A 165 11.03 87.49 -19.87
N ARG A 166 9.95 87.01 -20.49
CA ARG A 166 9.63 87.19 -21.91
C ARG A 166 9.47 88.68 -22.21
N GLU A 167 10.50 89.28 -22.81
CA GLU A 167 10.41 90.60 -23.43
C GLU A 167 9.40 90.50 -24.60
N ASP A 168 8.49 91.47 -24.70
CA ASP A 168 7.38 91.47 -25.65
C ASP A 168 7.90 91.83 -27.05
N ASP A 169 8.62 90.88 -27.64
CA ASP A 169 9.25 91.03 -28.95
C ASP A 169 8.23 90.84 -30.07
N GLN A 170 8.48 91.44 -31.22
CA GLN A 170 7.59 91.48 -32.39
C GLN A 170 7.05 90.11 -32.88
N TYR A 171 7.71 89.00 -32.52
CA TYR A 171 7.29 87.63 -32.82
C TYR A 171 6.33 87.02 -31.77
N SER A 172 6.09 87.69 -30.64
CA SER A 172 5.21 87.24 -29.56
C SER A 172 3.73 87.26 -29.94
N HIS A 173 3.36 88.11 -30.93
CA HIS A 173 1.99 88.36 -31.37
C HIS A 173 1.51 87.48 -32.53
N LEU A 174 2.29 86.49 -32.95
CA LEU A 174 1.85 85.51 -33.94
C LEU A 174 0.94 84.47 -33.27
N GLN A 175 -0.23 84.91 -32.80
CA GLN A 175 -1.27 84.07 -32.25
C GLN A 175 -1.93 83.30 -33.40
N GLY A 176 -1.61 82.01 -33.52
CA GLY A 176 -2.23 81.10 -34.47
C GLY A 176 -3.74 81.01 -34.24
N ASN A 177 -4.53 81.36 -35.26
CA ASN A 177 -5.97 81.23 -35.27
C ASN A 177 -6.38 79.75 -35.15
N GLN A 178 -6.69 79.30 -33.93
CA GLN A 178 -7.42 78.06 -33.71
C GLN A 178 -8.67 78.36 -32.88
N LEU A 179 -9.78 78.56 -33.60
CA LEU A 179 -11.14 78.69 -33.05
C LEU A 179 -11.52 77.36 -32.37
N LYS A 180 -11.53 77.34 -31.03
CA LYS A 180 -12.27 76.30 -30.28
C LYS A 180 -13.77 76.61 -30.36
N LYS A 181 -14.50 75.84 -31.18
CA LYS A 181 -15.96 75.76 -31.12
C LYS A 181 -16.39 75.17 -29.76
N LYS A 182 -17.44 75.76 -29.19
CA LYS A 182 -18.10 75.36 -27.95
C LYS A 182 -19.15 74.30 -28.23
#